data_AF-A0A3B8K597-F1
#
_entry.id   AF-A0A3B8K597-F1
#
_cell.length_a   1.000
_cell.length_b   1.000
_cell.length_c   1.000
_cell.angle_alpha   90.00
_cell.angle_beta   90.00
_cell.angle_gamma   90.00
#
_symmetry.space_group_name_H-M   'P 1'
#
loop_
_entity.id
_entity.type
_entity.pdbx_description
1 polymer ?
#
loop_
_entity_poly.entity_id
_entity_poly.type
_entity_poly.pdbx_seq_one_letter_code
_entity_poly.pdbx_strand_id
1 'polypeptide(L)'
;SGSGYADLAQLMLARLALEEGDAAKAKIALNELIASTSDSVMRQVARVRLAVIALKEGDPEEIRKLSRAEAGDGFSSHFQELLGDALVVNGDLEGARQAYQEALKGVTADSQAGRLITAKMNMTRKGDDG
;
A
#
# COMPACT_ATOMS: atom_id res chain seq x y z
N SER A 1 30.25 -0.74 -0.63
CA SER A 1 29.11 -0.83 -1.58
C SER A 1 28.32 -2.13 -1.39
N GLY A 2 27.93 -2.47 -0.14
CA GLY A 2 27.16 -3.68 0.19
C GLY A 2 25.69 -3.45 0.54
N SER A 3 25.25 -2.19 0.70
CA SER A 3 23.88 -1.87 1.15
C SER A 3 22.81 -2.19 0.10
N GLY A 4 23.00 -1.82 -1.17
CA GLY A 4 22.00 -2.07 -2.21
C GLY A 4 21.74 -3.57 -2.47
N TYR A 5 22.77 -4.42 -2.37
CA TYR A 5 22.60 -5.87 -2.48
C TYR A 5 21.87 -6.46 -1.27
N ALA A 6 22.15 -5.97 -0.06
CA ALA A 6 21.43 -6.37 1.14
C ALA A 6 19.95 -5.99 1.06
N ASP A 7 19.66 -4.78 0.55
CA ASP A 7 18.29 -4.31 0.39
C ASP A 7 17.48 -5.18 -0.60
N LEU A 8 18.09 -5.51 -1.74
CA LEU A 8 17.49 -6.42 -2.72
C LEU A 8 17.30 -7.83 -2.16
N ALA A 9 18.24 -8.33 -1.36
CA ALA A 9 18.12 -9.63 -0.70
C ALA A 9 16.92 -9.67 0.24
N GLN A 10 16.70 -8.63 1.05
CA GLN A 10 15.53 -8.54 1.93
C GLN A 10 14.21 -8.49 1.15
N LEU A 11 14.16 -7.72 0.05
CA LEU A 11 12.97 -7.72 -0.81
C LEU A 11 12.69 -9.10 -1.45
N MET A 12 13.73 -9.88 -1.74
CA MET A 12 13.60 -11.23 -2.28
C MET A 12 13.14 -12.23 -1.22
N LEU A 13 13.66 -12.14 0.01
CA LEU A 13 13.18 -12.93 1.15
C LEU A 13 11.70 -12.68 1.42
N ALA A 14 11.28 -11.41 1.43
CA ALA A 14 9.88 -11.05 1.61
C ALA A 14 8.98 -11.64 0.52
N ARG A 15 9.45 -11.62 -0.74
CA ARG A 15 8.72 -12.19 -1.87
C ARG A 15 8.58 -13.72 -1.73
N LEU A 16 9.67 -14.42 -1.48
CA LEU A 16 9.67 -15.89 -1.33
C LEU A 16 8.74 -16.32 -0.19
N ALA A 17 8.78 -15.62 0.94
CA ALA A 17 7.89 -15.88 2.07
C ALA A 17 6.41 -15.73 1.68
N LEU A 18 6.05 -14.71 0.88
CA LEU A 18 4.68 -14.57 0.37
C LEU A 18 4.29 -15.68 -0.63
N GLU A 19 5.22 -16.12 -1.48
CA GLU A 19 5.01 -17.25 -2.40
C GLU A 19 4.78 -18.56 -1.63
N GLU A 20 5.39 -18.70 -0.44
CA GLU A 20 5.20 -19.82 0.49
C GLU A 20 3.95 -19.68 1.39
N GLY A 21 3.23 -18.56 1.32
CA GLY A 21 2.07 -18.27 2.17
C GLY A 21 2.43 -17.77 3.59
N ASP A 22 3.70 -17.51 3.87
CA ASP A 22 4.18 -17.00 5.15
C ASP A 22 4.24 -15.46 5.17
N ALA A 23 3.07 -14.84 5.33
CA ALA A 23 2.95 -13.39 5.44
C ALA A 23 3.70 -12.82 6.65
N ALA A 24 3.85 -13.58 7.74
CA ALA A 24 4.56 -13.14 8.94
C ALA A 24 6.05 -12.96 8.67
N LYS A 25 6.69 -13.96 8.05
CA LYS A 25 8.10 -13.89 7.64
C LYS A 25 8.33 -12.80 6.59
N ALA A 26 7.39 -12.58 5.68
CA ALA A 26 7.45 -11.47 4.74
C ALA A 26 7.48 -10.11 5.45
N LYS A 27 6.61 -9.92 6.45
CA LYS A 27 6.57 -8.69 7.27
C LYS A 27 7.88 -8.48 8.04
N ILE A 28 8.50 -9.54 8.54
CA ILE A 28 9.81 -9.44 9.22
C ILE A 28 10.87 -8.89 8.27
N ALA A 29 11.06 -9.51 7.10
CA ALA A 29 12.07 -9.09 6.13
C ALA A 29 11.89 -7.64 5.65
N LEU A 30 10.63 -7.20 5.46
CA LEU A 30 10.34 -5.82 5.07
C LEU A 30 10.61 -4.81 6.19
N ASN A 31 10.32 -5.15 7.45
CA ASN A 31 10.63 -4.29 8.60
C ASN A 31 12.15 -4.21 8.85
N GLU A 32 12.87 -5.33 8.69
CA GLU A 32 14.34 -5.33 8.74
C GLU A 32 14.93 -4.40 7.68
N LEU A 33 14.42 -4.45 6.44
CA LEU A 33 14.83 -3.53 5.38
C LEU A 33 14.59 -2.06 5.78
N ILE A 34 13.42 -1.73 6.30
CA ILE A 34 13.11 -0.36 6.76
C ILE A 34 14.11 0.09 7.84
N ALA A 35 14.48 -0.80 8.76
CA ALA A 35 15.41 -0.49 9.84
C ALA A 35 16.87 -0.38 9.39
N SER A 36 17.27 -1.13 8.35
CA SER A 36 18.68 -1.24 7.94
C SER A 36 19.09 -0.33 6.78
N THR A 37 18.17 0.03 5.88
CA THR A 37 18.53 0.78 4.68
C THR A 37 18.68 2.28 4.94
N SER A 38 19.74 2.87 4.40
CA SER A 38 19.92 4.32 4.35
C SER A 38 19.11 4.96 3.21
N ASP A 39 18.67 4.19 2.22
CA ASP A 39 17.94 4.69 1.05
C ASP A 39 16.46 4.93 1.38
N SER A 40 16.04 6.19 1.34
CA SER A 40 14.65 6.57 1.61
C SER A 40 13.67 5.96 0.61
N VAL A 41 14.06 5.77 -0.65
CA VAL A 41 13.22 5.12 -1.66
C VAL A 41 13.02 3.65 -1.30
N MET A 42 14.07 2.95 -0.85
CA MET A 42 13.94 1.55 -0.42
C MET A 42 13.08 1.40 0.83
N ARG A 43 13.16 2.34 1.78
CA ARG A 43 12.22 2.37 2.93
C ARG A 43 10.77 2.50 2.45
N GLN A 44 10.50 3.37 1.48
CA GLN A 44 9.15 3.56 0.94
C GLN A 44 8.64 2.32 0.19
N VAL A 45 9.49 1.69 -0.63
CA VAL A 45 9.15 0.43 -1.32
C VAL A 45 8.76 -0.65 -0.31
N ALA A 46 9.53 -0.80 0.79
CA ALA A 46 9.22 -1.76 1.83
C ALA A 46 7.88 -1.47 2.53
N ARG A 47 7.58 -0.21 2.84
CA ARG A 47 6.30 0.20 3.44
C ARG A 47 5.11 -0.04 2.53
N VAL A 48 5.22 0.25 1.23
CA VAL A 48 4.16 -0.06 0.26
C VAL A 48 3.89 -1.56 0.21
N ARG A 49 4.94 -2.40 0.22
CA ARG A 49 4.77 -3.86 0.26
C ARG A 49 4.10 -4.34 1.54
N LEU A 50 4.41 -3.74 2.69
CA LEU A 50 3.68 -3.99 3.95
C LEU A 50 2.21 -3.61 3.84
N ALA A 51 1.88 -2.49 3.19
CA ALA A 51 0.49 -2.07 3.01
C ALA A 51 -0.29 -3.01 2.07
N VAL A 52 0.37 -3.58 1.06
CA VAL A 52 -0.24 -4.64 0.22
C VAL A 52 -0.53 -5.91 1.04
N ILE A 53 0.34 -6.27 1.98
CA ILE A 53 0.07 -7.39 2.91
C ILE A 53 -1.11 -7.04 3.81
N ALA A 54 -1.13 -5.85 4.41
CA ALA A 54 -2.22 -5.39 5.25
C ALA A 54 -3.57 -5.35 4.50
N LEU A 55 -3.59 -4.96 3.23
CA LEU A 55 -4.77 -5.05 2.38
C LEU A 55 -5.29 -6.50 2.27
N LYS A 56 -4.41 -7.46 2.01
CA LYS A 56 -4.79 -8.89 1.95
C LYS A 56 -5.29 -9.42 3.29
N GLU A 57 -4.80 -8.86 4.40
CA GLU A 57 -5.22 -9.20 5.75
C GLU A 57 -6.49 -8.44 6.19
N GLY A 58 -7.00 -7.50 5.38
CA GLY A 58 -8.17 -6.69 5.71
C GLY A 58 -7.91 -5.66 6.82
N ASP A 59 -6.65 -5.20 6.98
CA ASP A 59 -6.22 -4.28 8.04
C ASP A 59 -5.98 -2.84 7.51
N PRO A 60 -7.04 -2.01 7.41
CA PRO A 60 -6.91 -0.62 6.99
C PRO A 60 -6.16 0.25 8.01
N GLU A 61 -6.14 -0.13 9.29
CA GLU A 61 -5.43 0.63 10.32
C GLU A 61 -3.92 0.52 10.15
N GLU A 62 -3.41 -0.65 9.79
CA GLU A 62 -2.00 -0.82 9.47
C GLU A 62 -1.60 -0.03 8.23
N ILE A 63 -2.44 -0.01 7.18
CA ILE A 63 -2.21 0.85 5.99
C ILE A 63 -2.10 2.33 6.40
N ARG A 64 -3.01 2.81 7.26
CA ARG A 64 -2.97 4.19 7.78
C ARG A 64 -1.73 4.48 8.61
N LYS A 65 -1.20 3.52 9.37
CA LYS A 65 0.06 3.69 10.11
C LYS A 65 1.24 3.80 9.15
N LEU A 66 1.33 2.89 8.19
CA LEU A 66 2.40 2.85 7.19
C LEU A 66 2.45 4.13 6.35
N SER A 67 1.28 4.69 6.00
CA SER A 67 1.19 5.93 5.22
C SER A 67 1.69 7.17 5.97
N ARG A 68 1.66 7.17 7.31
CA ARG A 68 2.10 8.30 8.15
C ARG A 68 3.58 8.26 8.54
N ALA A 69 4.24 7.10 8.38
CA ALA A 69 5.57 6.85 8.92
C ALA A 69 6.68 7.71 8.29
N GLU A 70 6.55 8.07 7.01
CA GLU A 70 7.41 9.05 6.34
C GLU A 70 6.60 9.68 5.19
N ALA A 71 6.12 10.92 5.39
CA ALA A 71 5.41 11.68 4.37
C ALA A 71 6.36 12.10 3.24
N GLY A 72 6.65 11.18 2.32
CA GLY A 72 7.27 11.48 1.04
C GLY A 72 6.18 11.72 0.00
N ASP A 73 6.17 12.91 -0.61
CA ASP A 73 5.10 13.40 -1.50
C ASP A 73 4.76 12.48 -2.69
N GLY A 74 5.60 11.49 -3.01
CA GLY A 74 5.40 10.58 -4.15
C GLY A 74 4.55 9.33 -3.89
N PHE A 75 4.30 8.92 -2.64
CA PHE A 75 3.64 7.64 -2.33
C PHE A 75 2.23 7.77 -1.73
N SER A 76 1.82 8.99 -1.35
CA SER A 76 0.55 9.24 -0.68
C SER A 76 -0.65 8.69 -1.48
N SER A 77 -0.66 8.93 -2.80
CA SER A 77 -1.73 8.42 -3.67
C SER A 77 -1.87 6.90 -3.61
N HIS A 78 -0.74 6.19 -3.61
CA HIS A 78 -0.75 4.74 -3.61
C HIS A 78 -1.21 4.15 -2.27
N PHE A 79 -0.82 4.75 -1.14
CA PHE A 79 -1.34 4.34 0.17
C PHE A 79 -2.85 4.58 0.28
N GLN A 80 -3.34 5.71 -0.25
CA GLN A 80 -4.76 6.03 -0.24
C GLN A 80 -5.57 5.10 -1.15
N GLU A 81 -5.02 4.69 -2.29
CA GLU A 81 -5.63 3.66 -3.12
C GLU A 81 -5.75 2.32 -2.37
N LEU A 82 -4.66 1.85 -1.75
CA LEU A 82 -4.65 0.60 -0.97
C LEU A 82 -5.60 0.67 0.22
N LEU A 83 -5.69 1.84 0.88
CA LEU A 83 -6.63 2.06 1.97
C LEU A 83 -8.08 1.98 1.48
N GLY A 84 -8.39 2.60 0.33
CA GLY A 84 -9.70 2.50 -0.29
C GLY A 84 -10.07 1.06 -0.61
N ASP A 85 -9.14 0.30 -1.17
CA ASP A 85 -9.35 -1.13 -1.48
C ASP A 85 -9.67 -1.93 -0.20
N ALA A 86 -8.93 -1.68 0.89
CA ALA A 86 -9.14 -2.38 2.17
C ALA A 86 -10.49 -2.00 2.82
N LEU A 87 -10.89 -0.74 2.71
CA LEU A 87 -12.18 -0.26 3.23
C LEU A 87 -13.36 -0.84 2.44
N VAL A 88 -13.23 -1.03 1.13
CA VAL A 88 -14.22 -1.76 0.32
C VAL A 88 -14.38 -3.19 0.81
N VAL A 89 -13.27 -3.91 1.04
CA VAL A 89 -13.30 -5.29 1.55
C VAL A 89 -14.01 -5.38 2.89
N ASN A 90 -13.84 -4.36 3.73
CA ASN A 90 -14.46 -4.29 5.06
C ASN A 90 -15.89 -3.72 5.06
N GLY A 91 -16.44 -3.35 3.90
CA GLY A 91 -17.79 -2.80 3.76
C GLY A 91 -17.93 -1.31 4.13
N ASP A 92 -16.84 -0.61 4.43
CA ASP A 92 -16.82 0.84 4.67
C ASP A 92 -16.71 1.59 3.34
N LEU A 93 -17.82 1.63 2.59
CA LEU A 93 -17.87 2.22 1.25
C LEU A 93 -17.67 3.73 1.26
N GLU A 94 -18.13 4.42 2.30
CA GLU A 94 -17.96 5.87 2.45
C GLU A 94 -16.52 6.23 2.80
N GLY A 95 -15.89 5.48 3.72
CA GLY A 95 -14.46 5.61 4.00
C GLY A 95 -13.61 5.29 2.76
N ALA A 96 -13.97 4.24 2.01
CA ALA A 96 -13.29 3.90 0.77
C ALA A 96 -13.36 5.03 -0.27
N ARG A 97 -14.55 5.63 -0.43
CA ARG A 97 -14.76 6.76 -1.33
C ARG A 97 -13.86 7.94 -0.97
N GLN A 98 -13.77 8.27 0.31
CA GLN A 98 -12.89 9.34 0.80
C GLN A 98 -11.41 9.03 0.53
N ALA A 99 -10.97 7.80 0.78
CA ALA A 99 -9.60 7.38 0.49
C ALA A 99 -9.28 7.49 -1.02
N TYR A 100 -10.16 7.05 -1.91
CA TYR A 100 -9.95 7.22 -3.35
C TYR A 100 -9.93 8.69 -3.80
N GLN A 101 -10.73 9.56 -3.16
CA GLN A 101 -10.66 11.01 -3.42
C GLN A 101 -9.31 11.59 -3.03
N GLU A 102 -8.76 11.19 -1.88
CA GLU A 102 -7.40 11.59 -1.49
C GLU A 102 -6.34 11.01 -2.44
N ALA A 103 -6.51 9.78 -2.90
CA ALA A 103 -5.62 9.15 -3.86
C ALA A 103 -5.55 9.95 -5.17
N LEU A 104 -6.70 10.43 -5.67
CA LEU A 104 -6.79 11.23 -6.89
C LEU A 104 -6.06 12.57 -6.83
N LYS A 105 -5.84 13.15 -5.63
CA LYS A 105 -5.07 14.40 -5.50
C LYS A 105 -3.60 14.25 -5.89
N GLY A 106 -3.06 13.03 -5.82
CA GLY A 106 -1.66 12.73 -6.14
C GLY A 106 -1.44 12.16 -7.55
N VAL A 107 -2.47 12.07 -8.39
CA VAL A 107 -2.36 11.54 -9.76
C VAL A 107 -3.07 12.44 -10.78
N THR A 108 -2.57 12.44 -12.02
CA THR A 108 -3.31 13.06 -13.12
C THR A 108 -4.58 12.25 -13.40
N ALA A 109 -5.76 12.89 -13.41
CA ALA A 109 -7.05 12.21 -13.61
C ALA A 109 -7.10 11.39 -14.91
N ASP A 110 -6.53 11.92 -16.00
CA ASP A 110 -6.47 11.25 -17.31
C ASP A 110 -5.31 10.25 -17.44
N SER A 111 -4.55 9.99 -16.38
CA SER A 111 -3.60 8.88 -16.38
C SER A 111 -4.35 7.54 -16.28
N GLN A 112 -3.65 6.43 -16.59
CA GLN A 112 -4.21 5.10 -16.38
C GLN A 112 -4.58 4.88 -14.91
N ALA A 113 -3.74 5.32 -13.97
CA ALA A 113 -4.00 5.25 -12.54
C ALA A 113 -5.22 6.10 -12.13
N GLY A 114 -5.30 7.34 -12.62
CA GLY A 114 -6.43 8.23 -12.33
C GLY A 114 -7.78 7.66 -12.79
N ARG A 115 -7.82 7.07 -13.99
CA ARG A 115 -9.02 6.37 -14.49
C ARG A 115 -9.38 5.15 -13.66
N LEU A 116 -8.39 4.36 -13.23
CA LEU A 116 -8.61 3.18 -12.39
C LEU A 116 -9.19 3.57 -11.03
N ILE A 117 -8.58 4.55 -10.35
CA ILE A 117 -9.05 5.03 -9.05
C ILE A 117 -10.46 5.62 -9.17
N THR A 118 -10.74 6.36 -10.24
CA THR A 118 -12.09 6.88 -10.52
C THR A 118 -13.11 5.75 -10.69
N ALA A 119 -12.75 4.67 -11.41
CA ALA A 119 -13.63 3.52 -11.56
C ALA A 119 -13.90 2.82 -10.21
N LYS A 120 -12.86 2.58 -9.41
CA LYS A 120 -12.98 2.02 -8.05
C LYS A 120 -13.88 2.89 -7.16
N MET A 121 -13.68 4.20 -7.16
CA MET A 121 -14.52 5.15 -6.43
C MET A 121 -16.00 5.11 -6.87
N ASN A 122 -16.27 5.00 -8.17
CA ASN A 122 -17.66 4.90 -8.65
C ASN A 122 -18.34 3.59 -8.23
N MET A 123 -17.58 2.51 -8.06
CA MET A 123 -18.10 1.23 -7.59
C MET A 123 -18.54 1.29 -6.12
N THR A 124 -17.98 2.17 -5.30
CA THR A 124 -18.43 2.33 -3.91
C THR A 124 -19.84 2.91 -3.81
N ARG A 125 -20.29 3.69 -4.81
CA ARG A 125 -21.65 4.24 -4.88
C ARG A 125 -22.70 3.20 -5.28
N LYS A 126 -22.32 2.20 -6.08
CA LYS A 126 -23.25 1.21 -6.63
C LYS A 126 -23.64 0.15 -5.59
N GLY A 127 -22.90 0.03 -4.49
CA GLY A 127 -23.20 -0.88 -3.38
C GLY A 127 -24.45 -0.50 -2.57
N ASP A 128 -24.93 0.74 -2.69
CA ASP A 128 -26.09 1.25 -1.94
C ASP A 128 -27.44 0.94 -2.63
N ASP A 129 -27.43 0.40 -3.85
CA ASP A 129 -28.63 0.11 -4.66
C ASP A 129 -29.14 -1.36 -4.53
N GLY A 130 -28.80 -2.05 -3.42
CA GLY A 130 -29.10 -3.46 -3.18
C GLY A 130 -30.14 -3.72 -2.09
#